data_AF-A0A354BY21-F1
#
_entry.id   AF-A0A354BY21-F1
#
_cell.length_a   1.000
_cell.length_b   1.000
_cell.length_c   1.000
_cell.angle_alpha   90.00
_cell.angle_beta   90.00
_cell.angle_gamma   90.00
#
_symmetry.space_group_name_H-M   'P 1'
#
loop_
_entity.id
_entity.type
_entity.pdbx_description
1 polymer ?
#
loop_
_entity_poly.entity_id
_entity_poly.type
_entity_poly.pdbx_seq_one_letter_code
_entity_poly.pdbx_strand_id
1 'polypeptide(L)'
;MKRTFFLTSLVLILQTASGQNWTLKDSGAGLIAADGNEKQRLNIIRRNSTWDAKDLSENGALKGKYNGNQLFAAWIQGPETKDFLNSSGIPVWMYRYKITSPDGKTVESEPKEFFAAGFSFFAIEFGSHTEGVWKIEWFIHNRDTRQSSQVATTLFQTTWGKQGKKSVDSFRAN
;
A
#
# COMPACT_ATOMS: atom_id res chain seq x y z
N MET A 1 -25.67 64.89 14.37
CA MET A 1 -25.36 63.68 15.16
C MET A 1 -24.96 62.57 14.20
N LYS A 2 -23.68 62.18 14.16
CA LYS A 2 -23.17 61.09 13.30
C LYS A 2 -23.28 59.77 14.09
N ARG A 3 -24.08 58.82 13.60
CA ARG A 3 -24.17 57.46 14.16
C ARG A 3 -23.12 56.59 13.48
N THR A 4 -22.04 56.30 14.19
CA THR A 4 -21.03 55.31 13.81
C THR A 4 -21.56 53.92 14.17
N PHE A 5 -21.86 53.10 13.17
CA PHE A 5 -22.05 51.66 13.36
C PHE A 5 -20.68 50.99 13.32
N PHE A 6 -20.22 50.47 14.46
CA PHE A 6 -19.08 49.57 14.52
C PHE A 6 -19.52 48.20 13.99
N LEU A 7 -18.99 47.80 12.84
CA LEU A 7 -19.13 46.44 12.31
C LEU A 7 -18.02 45.59 12.94
N THR A 8 -18.35 44.81 13.96
CA THR A 8 -17.40 43.87 14.58
C THR A 8 -17.30 42.64 13.67
N SER A 9 -16.30 42.59 12.81
CA SER A 9 -15.96 41.37 12.06
C SER A 9 -15.47 40.30 13.02
N LEU A 10 -16.33 39.34 13.33
CA LEU A 10 -15.95 38.08 13.98
C LEU A 10 -15.18 37.23 12.96
N VAL A 11 -13.86 37.32 12.99
CA VAL A 11 -13.00 36.37 12.27
C VAL A 11 -13.05 35.06 13.04
N LEU A 12 -13.81 34.09 12.53
CA LEU A 12 -13.67 32.69 12.95
C LEU A 12 -12.29 32.22 12.50
N ILE A 13 -11.32 32.29 13.41
CA ILE A 13 -10.07 31.56 13.26
C ILE A 13 -10.46 30.09 13.41
N LEU A 14 -10.66 29.40 12.28
CA LEU A 14 -10.61 27.95 12.24
C LEU A 14 -9.23 27.57 12.77
N GLN A 15 -9.16 27.18 14.04
CA GLN A 15 -8.01 26.48 14.56
C GLN A 15 -7.94 25.18 13.77
N THR A 16 -7.18 25.15 12.68
CA THR A 16 -6.64 23.91 12.17
C THR A 16 -5.78 23.38 13.31
N ALA A 17 -6.33 22.45 14.08
CA ALA A 17 -5.56 21.65 15.01
C ALA A 17 -4.27 21.28 14.28
N SER A 18 -3.13 21.68 14.85
CA SER A 18 -1.81 21.41 14.29
C SER A 18 -1.67 19.90 14.13
N GLY A 19 -2.05 19.42 12.96
CA GLY A 19 -2.16 18.02 12.65
C GLY A 19 -0.77 17.41 12.75
N GLN A 20 -0.66 16.31 13.50
CA GLN A 20 0.43 15.39 13.25
C GLN A 20 0.28 14.96 11.79
N ASN A 21 1.01 15.59 10.88
CA ASN A 21 0.85 15.34 9.45
C ASN A 21 1.57 14.04 9.14
N TRP A 22 0.83 12.98 8.90
CA TRP A 22 1.40 11.75 8.35
C TRP A 22 1.83 12.03 6.92
N THR A 23 3.07 11.69 6.57
CA THR A 23 3.62 11.89 5.23
C THR A 23 4.09 10.56 4.64
N LEU A 24 3.74 10.32 3.38
CA LEU A 24 4.22 9.13 2.67
C LEU A 24 5.73 9.18 2.50
N LYS A 25 6.43 8.14 2.97
CA LYS A 25 7.86 7.91 2.68
C LYS A 25 8.05 6.97 1.50
N ASP A 26 7.30 5.86 1.48
CA ASP A 26 7.33 4.90 0.36
C ASP A 26 6.01 4.12 0.26
N SER A 27 5.69 3.65 -0.94
CA SER A 27 4.62 2.66 -1.18
C SER A 27 4.90 1.86 -2.44
N GLY A 28 4.53 0.58 -2.48
CA GLY A 28 4.86 -0.27 -3.62
C GLY A 28 4.21 -1.65 -3.59
N ALA A 29 4.56 -2.45 -4.61
CA ALA A 29 4.24 -3.86 -4.72
C ALA A 29 5.43 -4.62 -5.33
N GLY A 30 5.65 -5.84 -4.87
CA GLY A 30 6.81 -6.63 -5.24
C GLY A 30 7.19 -7.69 -4.20
N LEU A 31 8.44 -8.14 -4.25
CA LEU A 31 8.97 -9.13 -3.31
C LEU A 31 9.59 -8.43 -2.10
N ILE A 32 9.17 -8.84 -0.92
CA ILE A 32 9.78 -8.46 0.37
C ILE A 32 10.38 -9.69 1.05
N ALA A 33 11.30 -9.48 1.99
CA ALA A 33 11.81 -10.57 2.81
C ALA A 33 10.74 -11.07 3.79
N ALA A 34 10.61 -12.38 3.91
CA ALA A 34 9.79 -13.12 4.86
C ALA A 34 10.71 -13.96 5.76
N ASP A 35 11.62 -13.29 6.47
CA ASP A 35 12.72 -13.88 7.22
C ASP A 35 12.46 -13.98 8.74
N GLY A 36 11.21 -13.80 9.19
CA GLY A 36 10.82 -13.77 10.59
C GLY A 36 10.88 -12.37 11.22
N ASN A 37 11.48 -11.38 10.56
CA ASN A 37 11.62 -10.02 11.08
C ASN A 37 10.77 -8.99 10.32
N GLU A 38 9.81 -9.45 9.52
CA GLU A 38 8.99 -8.59 8.65
C GLU A 38 8.14 -7.58 9.43
N LYS A 39 7.86 -7.85 10.71
CA LYS A 39 7.16 -6.91 11.61
C LYS A 39 8.08 -5.84 12.21
N GLN A 40 9.39 -6.04 12.17
CA GLN A 40 10.38 -5.13 12.75
C GLN A 40 10.94 -4.18 11.68
N ARG A 41 11.13 -4.68 10.46
CA ARG A 41 11.67 -3.91 9.34
C ARG A 41 11.03 -4.32 8.02
N LEU A 42 10.78 -3.33 7.16
CA LEU A 42 10.43 -3.56 5.77
C LEU A 42 11.71 -3.76 4.96
N ASN A 43 11.88 -4.95 4.38
CA ASN A 43 13.01 -5.24 3.50
C ASN A 43 12.51 -5.56 2.09
N ILE A 44 12.59 -4.57 1.21
CA ILE A 44 12.14 -4.68 -0.19
C ILE A 44 13.26 -5.36 -0.98
N ILE A 45 13.00 -6.58 -1.45
CA ILE A 45 13.95 -7.36 -2.27
C ILE A 45 13.87 -6.95 -3.73
N ARG A 46 12.65 -6.82 -4.26
CA ARG A 46 12.45 -6.48 -5.68
C ARG A 46 11.17 -5.69 -5.87
N ARG A 47 11.30 -4.54 -6.52
CA ARG A 47 10.20 -3.72 -6.99
C ARG A 47 10.12 -3.81 -8.51
N ASN A 48 8.93 -4.03 -9.06
CA ASN A 48 8.72 -4.07 -10.51
C ASN A 48 7.27 -3.74 -10.83
N SER A 49 7.01 -3.27 -12.05
CA SER A 49 5.66 -2.98 -12.54
C SER A 49 5.02 -4.15 -13.28
N THR A 50 5.78 -5.19 -13.62
CA THR A 50 5.26 -6.38 -14.30
C THR A 50 5.77 -7.66 -13.65
N TRP A 51 4.86 -8.62 -13.44
CA TRP A 51 5.13 -9.86 -12.73
C TRP A 51 4.51 -11.04 -13.46
N ASP A 52 5.25 -12.15 -13.51
CA ASP A 52 4.69 -13.43 -13.94
C ASP A 52 3.98 -14.06 -12.74
N ALA A 53 2.65 -14.01 -12.74
CA ALA A 53 1.83 -14.54 -11.65
C ALA A 53 1.96 -16.06 -11.52
N LYS A 54 2.23 -16.76 -12.63
CA LYS A 54 2.47 -18.20 -12.62
C LYS A 54 3.77 -18.52 -11.89
N ASP A 55 4.86 -17.84 -12.26
CA ASP A 55 6.16 -17.99 -11.60
C ASP A 55 6.08 -17.70 -10.09
N LEU A 56 5.43 -16.60 -9.71
CA LEU A 56 5.24 -16.25 -8.31
C LEU A 56 4.44 -17.30 -7.53
N SER A 57 3.36 -17.82 -8.12
CA SER A 57 2.50 -18.82 -7.49
C SER A 57 3.23 -20.17 -7.34
N GLU A 58 3.79 -20.68 -8.43
CA GLU A 58 4.42 -22.01 -8.48
C GLU A 58 5.68 -22.08 -7.60
N ASN A 59 6.42 -20.97 -7.49
CA ASN A 59 7.62 -20.91 -6.64
C ASN A 59 7.32 -20.40 -5.22
N GLY A 60 6.04 -20.34 -4.81
CA GLY A 60 5.66 -20.13 -3.42
C GLY A 60 5.76 -18.68 -2.90
N ALA A 61 5.80 -17.67 -3.78
CA ALA A 61 5.87 -16.25 -3.38
C ALA A 61 4.66 -15.80 -2.59
N LEU A 62 3.49 -16.38 -2.82
CA LEU A 62 2.25 -16.05 -2.09
C LEU A 62 2.27 -16.57 -0.64
N LYS A 63 3.23 -17.43 -0.30
CA LYS A 63 3.40 -18.06 1.03
C LYS A 63 4.74 -17.70 1.68
N GLY A 64 5.46 -16.72 1.14
CA GLY A 64 6.75 -16.30 1.68
C GLY A 64 7.91 -17.25 1.39
N LYS A 65 7.78 -18.18 0.43
CA LYS A 65 8.78 -19.23 0.15
C LYS A 65 9.60 -19.00 -1.12
N TYR A 66 9.33 -17.93 -1.86
CA TYR A 66 10.03 -17.67 -3.11
C TYR A 66 11.51 -17.42 -2.86
N ASN A 67 12.38 -18.09 -3.61
CA ASN A 67 13.82 -18.11 -3.37
C ASN A 67 14.20 -18.33 -1.88
N GLY A 68 13.44 -19.19 -1.19
CA GLY A 68 13.67 -19.57 0.20
C GLY A 68 12.88 -18.78 1.24
N ASN A 69 12.76 -17.45 1.09
CA ASN A 69 12.17 -16.59 2.13
C ASN A 69 11.62 -15.24 1.59
N GLN A 70 10.98 -15.22 0.42
CA GLN A 70 10.42 -13.99 -0.16
C GLN A 70 8.91 -14.08 -0.34
N LEU A 71 8.23 -12.99 0.00
CA LEU A 71 6.78 -12.83 -0.07
C LEU A 71 6.41 -11.80 -1.13
N PHE A 72 5.47 -12.13 -2.01
CA PHE A 72 4.87 -11.16 -2.92
C PHE A 72 3.81 -10.33 -2.18
N ALA A 73 4.07 -9.05 -2.01
CA ALA A 73 3.31 -8.17 -1.12
C ALA A 73 3.21 -6.75 -1.69
N ALA A 74 2.27 -6.00 -1.16
CA ALA A 74 2.21 -4.55 -1.29
C ALA A 74 2.47 -3.88 0.05
N TRP A 75 3.11 -2.71 0.03
CA TRP A 75 3.50 -2.00 1.24
C TRP A 75 3.22 -0.50 1.18
N ILE A 76 3.15 0.09 2.37
CA ILE A 76 3.13 1.53 2.63
C ILE A 76 4.04 1.82 3.82
N GLN A 77 4.74 2.96 3.76
CA GLN A 77 5.65 3.42 4.79
C GLN A 77 5.53 4.93 5.00
N GLY A 78 5.53 5.33 6.28
CA GLY A 78 5.52 6.71 6.74
C GLY A 78 6.50 6.94 7.89
N PRO A 79 6.25 7.95 8.75
CA PRO A 79 6.99 8.18 10.00
C PRO A 79 6.90 7.00 10.96
N GLU A 80 7.79 6.92 11.95
CA GLU A 80 7.66 5.89 13.01
C GLU A 80 6.41 6.18 13.85
N THR A 81 5.80 5.15 14.47
CA THR A 81 4.54 5.33 15.19
C THR A 81 4.65 6.29 16.38
N LYS A 82 5.83 6.34 17.00
CA LYS A 82 6.15 7.29 18.08
C LYS A 82 6.04 8.76 17.66
N ASP A 83 6.13 9.06 16.36
CA ASP A 83 6.10 10.42 15.82
C ASP A 83 4.66 10.95 15.66
N PHE A 84 3.65 10.10 15.85
CA PHE A 84 2.24 10.47 15.69
C PHE A 84 1.32 9.87 16.78
N LEU A 85 1.71 10.03 18.04
CA LEU A 85 0.90 9.59 19.18
C LEU A 85 -0.12 10.66 19.58
N ASN A 86 -1.35 10.25 19.87
CA ASN A 86 -2.34 11.12 20.50
C ASN A 86 -2.02 11.36 21.99
N SER A 87 -2.86 12.14 22.68
CA SER A 87 -2.67 12.48 24.10
C SER A 87 -2.65 11.26 25.04
N SER A 88 -3.17 10.13 24.60
CA SER A 88 -3.17 8.86 25.35
C SER A 88 -1.95 7.98 25.02
N GLY A 89 -1.00 8.46 24.23
CA GLY A 89 0.18 7.70 23.82
C GLY A 89 -0.10 6.63 22.75
N ILE A 90 -1.25 6.70 22.06
CA ILE A 90 -1.65 5.73 21.04
C ILE A 90 -1.42 6.34 19.65
N PRO A 91 -0.89 5.58 18.66
CA PRO A 91 -0.76 6.09 17.29
C PRO A 91 -2.10 6.56 16.72
N VAL A 92 -2.16 7.83 16.34
CA VAL A 92 -3.38 8.48 15.85
C VAL A 92 -3.70 8.09 14.40
N TRP A 93 -2.68 7.81 13.60
CA TRP A 93 -2.84 7.39 12.21
C TRP A 93 -2.83 5.88 12.06
N MET A 94 -3.85 5.38 11.39
CA MET A 94 -4.00 4.01 10.93
C MET A 94 -3.91 4.00 9.41
N TYR A 95 -3.62 2.85 8.80
CA TYR A 95 -3.73 2.68 7.35
C TYR A 95 -4.96 1.86 6.99
N ARG A 96 -5.46 2.06 5.77
CA ARG A 96 -6.31 1.09 5.08
C ARG A 96 -5.93 1.03 3.62
N TYR A 97 -6.32 -0.03 2.93
CA TYR A 97 -6.11 -0.16 1.50
C TYR A 97 -7.37 -0.61 0.77
N LYS A 98 -7.40 -0.30 -0.52
CA LYS A 98 -8.31 -0.87 -1.50
C LYS A 98 -7.47 -1.51 -2.59
N ILE A 99 -7.65 -2.80 -2.82
CA ILE A 99 -7.05 -3.51 -3.96
C ILE A 99 -8.12 -3.78 -5.00
N THR A 100 -7.84 -3.42 -6.24
CA THR A 100 -8.67 -3.72 -7.42
C THR A 100 -7.93 -4.73 -8.28
N SER A 101 -8.54 -5.89 -8.52
CA SER A 101 -8.02 -6.93 -9.40
C SER A 101 -8.22 -6.57 -10.88
N PRO A 102 -7.56 -7.27 -11.82
CA PRO A 102 -7.65 -6.96 -13.25
C PRO A 102 -9.06 -7.04 -13.86
N ASP A 103 -9.93 -7.86 -13.29
CA ASP A 103 -11.34 -7.97 -13.69
C ASP A 103 -12.24 -6.88 -13.07
N GLY A 104 -11.65 -5.95 -12.32
CA GLY A 104 -12.34 -4.81 -11.70
C GLY A 104 -12.95 -5.11 -10.33
N LYS A 105 -12.83 -6.33 -9.79
CA LYS A 105 -13.30 -6.59 -8.42
C LYS A 105 -12.43 -5.87 -7.40
N THR A 106 -13.06 -5.40 -6.33
CA THR A 106 -12.39 -4.64 -5.29
C THR A 106 -12.53 -5.31 -3.93
N VAL A 107 -11.44 -5.33 -3.17
CA VAL A 107 -11.43 -5.68 -1.75
C VAL A 107 -10.87 -4.50 -0.97
N GLU A 108 -11.56 -4.10 0.08
CA GLU A 108 -11.14 -3.02 0.98
C GLU A 108 -10.82 -3.58 2.36
N SER A 109 -9.80 -3.01 3.01
CA SER A 109 -9.48 -3.34 4.39
C SER A 109 -10.16 -2.38 5.35
N GLU A 110 -10.48 -2.88 6.55
CA GLU A 110 -10.69 -2.01 7.71
C GLU A 110 -9.40 -1.23 8.06
N PRO A 111 -9.51 -0.12 8.80
CA PRO A 111 -8.36 0.57 9.37
C PRO A 111 -7.52 -0.36 10.27
N LYS A 112 -6.20 -0.35 10.08
CA LYS A 112 -5.23 -1.16 10.83
C LYS A 112 -4.05 -0.31 11.31
N GLU A 113 -3.41 -0.76 12.38
CA GLU A 113 -2.22 -0.11 12.93
C GLU A 113 -0.98 -0.42 12.11
N PHE A 114 -0.08 0.56 12.00
CA PHE A 114 1.26 0.33 11.47
C PHE A 114 2.11 -0.49 12.45
N PHE A 115 3.12 -1.20 11.93
CA PHE A 115 4.20 -1.66 12.77
C PHE A 115 4.98 -0.46 13.35
N ALA A 116 5.66 -0.66 14.49
CA ALA A 116 6.31 0.41 15.24
C ALA A 116 7.25 1.28 14.38
N ALA A 117 7.97 0.66 13.42
CA ALA A 117 8.85 1.35 12.48
C ALA A 117 8.12 2.14 11.36
N GLY A 118 6.80 2.30 11.44
CA GLY A 118 6.07 3.21 10.57
C GLY A 118 5.63 2.63 9.22
N PHE A 119 5.59 1.31 9.08
CA PHE A 119 5.21 0.66 7.83
C PHE A 119 4.14 -0.40 8.04
N SER A 120 3.54 -0.82 6.94
CA SER A 120 2.77 -2.05 6.89
C SER A 120 2.84 -2.66 5.50
N PHE A 121 2.44 -3.92 5.41
CA PHE A 121 2.31 -4.64 4.15
C PHE A 121 1.19 -5.66 4.25
N PHE A 122 0.73 -6.13 3.10
CA PHE A 122 -0.12 -7.32 3.00
C PHE A 122 0.34 -8.20 1.85
N ALA A 123 0.18 -9.51 2.01
CA ALA A 123 0.42 -10.48 0.95
C ALA A 123 -0.64 -10.30 -0.16
N ILE A 124 -0.20 -10.21 -1.41
CA ILE A 124 -1.13 -10.15 -2.54
C ILE A 124 -1.47 -11.58 -2.93
N GLU A 125 -2.75 -11.91 -2.97
CA GLU A 125 -3.24 -13.19 -3.45
C GLU A 125 -3.94 -13.00 -4.80
N PHE A 126 -3.59 -13.83 -5.80
CA PHE A 126 -4.17 -13.68 -7.14
C PHE A 126 -5.58 -14.27 -7.27
N GLY A 127 -5.94 -15.26 -6.45
CA GLY A 127 -7.20 -16.00 -6.62
C GLY A 127 -7.36 -16.49 -8.07
N SER A 128 -8.52 -16.23 -8.68
CA SER A 128 -8.78 -16.47 -10.11
C SER A 128 -8.44 -15.28 -11.03
N HIS A 129 -7.84 -14.22 -10.50
CA HIS A 129 -7.67 -12.93 -11.17
C HIS A 129 -6.21 -12.70 -11.59
N THR A 130 -5.70 -13.52 -12.48
CA THR A 130 -4.25 -13.70 -12.61
C THR A 130 -3.56 -12.80 -13.65
N GLU A 131 -4.27 -12.23 -14.61
CA GLU A 131 -3.67 -11.44 -15.71
C GLU A 131 -4.29 -10.05 -15.84
N GLY A 132 -3.43 -9.06 -16.05
CA GLY A 132 -3.81 -7.67 -16.28
C GLY A 132 -3.37 -6.73 -15.16
N VAL A 133 -3.98 -5.54 -15.12
CA VAL A 133 -3.53 -4.45 -14.23
C VAL A 133 -4.21 -4.55 -12.88
N TRP A 134 -3.40 -4.55 -11.84
CA TRP A 134 -3.80 -4.40 -10.45
C TRP A 134 -3.63 -2.95 -9.99
N LYS A 135 -4.57 -2.48 -9.18
CA LYS A 135 -4.50 -1.17 -8.54
C LYS A 135 -4.62 -1.31 -7.04
N ILE A 136 -3.74 -0.65 -6.29
CA ILE A 136 -3.81 -0.55 -4.84
C ILE A 136 -3.86 0.92 -4.47
N GLU A 137 -4.92 1.32 -3.79
CA GLU A 137 -5.10 2.66 -3.23
C GLU A 137 -4.86 2.58 -1.72
N TRP A 138 -3.95 3.41 -1.23
CA TRP A 138 -3.60 3.49 0.19
C TRP A 138 -4.17 4.75 0.82
N PHE A 139 -4.70 4.60 2.01
CA PHE A 139 -5.28 5.69 2.77
C PHE A 139 -4.71 5.72 4.17
N ILE A 140 -4.58 6.92 4.74
CA ILE A 140 -4.51 7.05 6.20
C ILE A 140 -5.90 7.33 6.76
N HIS A 141 -6.11 6.86 7.98
CA HIS A 141 -7.33 7.05 8.75
C HIS A 141 -6.95 7.58 10.12
N ASN A 142 -7.50 8.74 10.49
CA ASN A 142 -7.34 9.29 11.82
C ASN A 142 -8.26 8.53 12.77
N ARG A 143 -7.69 7.88 13.79
CA ARG A 143 -8.43 7.11 14.79
C ARG A 143 -9.47 7.96 15.52
N ASP A 144 -9.09 9.18 15.89
CA ASP A 144 -9.86 10.01 16.81
C ASP A 144 -10.95 10.79 16.05
N THR A 145 -10.61 11.36 14.89
CA THR A 145 -11.56 12.16 14.08
C THR A 145 -12.31 11.36 13.03
N ARG A 146 -11.92 10.09 12.79
CA ARG A 146 -12.43 9.20 11.73
C ARG A 146 -12.23 9.72 10.30
N GLN A 147 -11.49 10.81 10.12
CA GLN A 147 -11.17 11.34 8.80
C GLN A 147 -10.22 10.41 8.07
N SER A 148 -10.45 10.23 6.77
CA SER A 148 -9.58 9.47 5.89
C SER A 148 -9.15 10.29 4.69
N SER A 149 -7.90 10.09 4.27
CA SER A 149 -7.38 10.65 3.03
C SER A 149 -6.54 9.62 2.29
N GLN A 150 -6.63 9.63 0.96
CA GLN A 150 -5.78 8.81 0.12
C GLN A 150 -4.38 9.43 0.06
N VAL A 151 -3.35 8.60 0.17
CA VAL A 151 -1.95 9.04 0.15
C VAL A 151 -1.12 8.43 -0.98
N ALA A 152 -1.54 7.29 -1.51
CA ALA A 152 -0.81 6.64 -2.59
C ALA A 152 -1.73 5.82 -3.47
N THR A 153 -1.29 5.64 -4.72
CA THR A 153 -1.81 4.65 -5.64
C THR A 153 -0.63 3.88 -6.21
N THR A 154 -0.64 2.55 -6.02
CA THR A 154 0.33 1.63 -6.60
C THR A 154 -0.33 0.87 -7.74
N LEU A 155 0.31 0.83 -8.91
CA LEU A 155 -0.11 0.05 -10.06
C LEU A 155 0.95 -1.00 -10.38
N PHE A 156 0.52 -2.21 -10.71
CA PHE A 156 1.37 -3.23 -11.32
C PHE A 156 0.53 -4.13 -12.23
N GLN A 157 1.20 -4.84 -13.13
CA GLN A 157 0.59 -5.77 -14.07
C GLN A 157 1.06 -7.19 -13.80
N THR A 158 0.15 -8.14 -13.95
CA THR A 158 0.48 -9.57 -13.97
C THR A 158 0.25 -10.18 -15.34
N THR A 159 1.07 -11.16 -15.69
CA THR A 159 0.91 -12.06 -16.84
C THR A 159 0.89 -13.51 -16.36
N TRP A 160 0.36 -14.44 -17.14
CA TRP A 160 0.33 -15.86 -16.77
C TRP A 160 1.30 -16.70 -17.60
N GLY A 161 2.50 -16.90 -17.06
CA GLY A 161 3.60 -17.50 -17.79
C GLY A 161 4.19 -16.51 -18.80
N LYS A 162 5.52 -16.47 -18.92
CA LYS A 162 6.17 -15.84 -20.07
C LYS A 162 5.51 -16.41 -21.33
N GLN A 163 4.93 -15.57 -22.19
CA GLN A 163 4.73 -15.96 -23.58
C GLN A 163 6.10 -16.39 -24.08
N GLY A 164 6.31 -17.70 -24.20
CA GLY A 164 7.56 -18.23 -24.70
C GLY A 164 7.82 -17.49 -26.01
N LYS A 165 9.04 -16.97 -26.19
CA LYS A 165 9.57 -16.79 -27.53
C LYS A 165 9.21 -18.08 -28.27
N LYS A 166 8.27 -18.03 -29.21
CA LYS A 166 8.11 -19.12 -30.17
C LYS A 166 9.46 -19.19 -30.87
N SER A 167 10.34 -20.11 -30.47
CA SER A 167 11.52 -20.41 -31.26
C SER A 167 10.98 -21.00 -32.55
N VAL A 168 11.11 -20.22 -33.61
CA VAL A 168 10.90 -20.66 -34.99
C VAL A 168 12.05 -21.59 -35.32
N ASP A 169 12.04 -22.82 -34.78
CA ASP A 169 13.07 -23.85 -35.05
C ASP A 169 12.43 -25.23 -35.30
N SER A 170 11.21 -25.25 -35.84
CA SER A 170 10.62 -26.44 -36.44
C SER A 170 10.20 -26.17 -37.88
N PHE A 171 11.14 -25.71 -38.70
CA PHE A 171 11.08 -25.80 -40.15
C PHE A 171 12.46 -26.15 -40.69
N ARG A 172 12.83 -27.42 -40.54
CA ARG A 172 13.72 -28.15 -41.45
C ARG A 172 13.73 -29.63 -41.07
N ALA A 173 12.67 -30.32 -41.49
CA ALA A 173 12.75 -31.71 -41.89
C ALA A 173 12.73 -31.72 -43.43
N ASN A 174 13.79 -32.30 -44.00
CA ASN A 174 14.02 -32.83 -45.35
C ASN A 174 15.40 -32.42 -45.86
#